data_AF-A0A8B8QBT1-F1
#
_entry.id   AF-A0A8B8QBT1-F1
#
_cell.length_a   1.000
_cell.length_b   1.000
_cell.length_c   1.000
_cell.angle_alpha   90.00
_cell.angle_beta   90.00
_cell.angle_gamma   90.00
#
_symmetry.space_group_name_H-M   'P 1'
#
loop_
_entity.id
_entity.type
_entity.pdbx_description
1 polymer ?
#
loop_
_entity_poly.entity_id
_entity_poly.type
_entity_poly.pdbx_seq_one_letter_code
_entity_poly.pdbx_strand_id
1 'polypeptide(L)'
;MALTIKQMSLIVATMGLLSFIFGVVAENKKPPSGTPIAGKDVVICKYPSDPTVLLGGLSVVFLVASTVTGYISLFYPYKGRSIPQSALFQSTTFVAFFNIALFLTGLAATFLLWPTITEQLHLSRNVHRNLDTDCPTAKTGLLGGGAFFSLDASLFWLVALMLANNAREDYFGEADSNDKGDADEVLTVDI
;
A
#
# COMPACT_ATOMS: atom_id res chain seq x y z
N MET A 1 1.01 18.84 17.51
CA MET A 1 2.06 19.17 16.50
C MET A 1 1.49 18.86 15.14
N ALA A 2 1.45 19.83 14.21
CA ALA A 2 1.00 19.56 12.85
C ALA A 2 2.07 18.69 12.15
N LEU A 3 1.65 17.59 11.53
CA LEU A 3 2.54 16.73 10.77
C LEU A 3 3.03 17.47 9.52
N THR A 4 4.33 17.39 9.25
CA THR A 4 4.94 17.97 8.05
C THR A 4 4.90 16.97 6.89
N ILE A 5 4.99 17.47 5.65
CA ILE A 5 5.03 16.63 4.44
C ILE A 5 6.21 15.66 4.50
N LYS A 6 7.36 16.09 5.03
CA LYS A 6 8.54 15.26 5.25
C LYS A 6 8.30 14.13 6.26
N GLN A 7 7.52 14.38 7.31
CA GLN A 7 7.17 13.35 8.28
C GLN A 7 6.20 12.34 7.67
N MET A 8 5.19 12.80 6.93
CA MET A 8 4.25 11.91 6.25
C MET A 8 4.93 11.05 5.18
N SER A 9 5.83 11.62 4.37
CA SER A 9 6.60 10.86 3.39
C SER A 9 7.49 9.80 4.05
N LEU A 10 8.12 10.13 5.18
CA LEU A 10 8.93 9.17 5.93
C LEU A 10 8.07 8.03 6.52
N ILE A 11 6.87 8.32 7.02
CA ILE A 11 5.94 7.29 7.51
C ILE A 11 5.50 6.37 6.37
N VAL A 12 5.08 6.93 5.23
CA VAL A 12 4.66 6.14 4.06
C VAL A 12 5.81 5.25 3.55
N ALA A 13 7.02 5.81 3.44
CA ALA A 13 8.20 5.08 3.00
C ALA A 13 8.59 3.95 3.97
N THR A 14 8.58 4.22 5.28
CA THR A 14 8.93 3.21 6.29
C THR A 14 7.90 2.09 6.36
N MET A 15 6.60 2.41 6.31
CA MET A 15 5.56 1.38 6.28
C MET A 15 5.57 0.56 4.99
N GLY A 16 5.80 1.20 3.83
CA GLY A 16 5.97 0.51 2.55
C GLY A 16 7.16 -0.45 2.55
N LEU A 17 8.30 0.00 3.08
CA LEU A 17 9.50 -0.84 3.21
C LEU A 17 9.29 -2.02 4.16
N LEU A 18 8.62 -1.79 5.30
CA LEU A 18 8.29 -2.86 6.24
C LEU A 18 7.36 -3.91 5.60
N SER A 19 6.35 -3.47 4.85
CA SER A 19 5.47 -4.36 4.08
C SER A 19 6.27 -5.24 3.11
N PHE A 20 7.19 -4.63 2.35
CA PHE A 20 8.07 -5.34 1.43
C PHE A 20 8.95 -6.38 2.15
N ILE A 21 9.63 -6.00 3.23
CA ILE A 21 10.50 -6.91 3.99
C ILE A 21 9.70 -8.09 4.53
N PHE A 22 8.54 -7.85 5.13
CA PHE A 22 7.70 -8.94 5.65
C PHE A 22 7.19 -9.85 4.54
N GLY A 23 6.80 -9.30 3.39
CA GLY A 23 6.37 -10.11 2.24
C GLY A 23 7.48 -10.99 1.67
N VAL A 24 8.71 -10.46 1.53
CA VAL A 24 9.87 -11.24 1.06
C VAL A 24 10.29 -12.29 2.10
N VAL A 25 10.28 -11.96 3.38
CA VAL A 25 10.60 -12.91 4.46
C VAL A 25 9.54 -14.02 4.53
N ALA A 26 8.26 -13.69 4.34
CA ALA A 26 7.18 -14.67 4.26
C ALA A 26 7.41 -15.70 3.14
N GLU A 27 7.82 -15.23 1.96
CA GLU A 27 8.15 -16.08 0.82
C GLU A 27 9.37 -16.98 1.12
N ASN A 28 10.45 -16.43 1.69
CA ASN A 28 11.66 -17.20 1.99
C ASN A 28 11.50 -18.21 3.14
N LYS A 29 10.61 -17.92 4.10
CA LYS A 29 10.34 -18.80 5.25
C LYS A 29 9.26 -19.83 5.00
N LYS A 30 8.70 -19.87 3.78
CA LYS A 30 7.70 -20.86 3.40
C LYS A 30 8.34 -22.26 3.38
N PRO A 31 7.78 -23.24 4.12
CA PRO A 31 8.33 -24.58 4.12
C PRO A 31 8.05 -25.29 2.79
N PRO A 32 8.95 -26.21 2.38
CA PRO A 32 8.63 -27.16 1.31
C PRO A 32 7.44 -28.01 1.74
N SER A 33 6.58 -28.33 0.76
CA SER A 33 5.36 -29.17 0.82
C SER A 33 5.14 -29.99 2.11
N GLY A 34 3.92 -29.90 2.67
CA GLY A 34 3.52 -30.65 3.86
C GLY A 34 3.67 -32.17 3.67
N THR A 35 3.95 -32.88 4.76
CA THR A 35 4.10 -34.35 4.69
C THR A 35 2.74 -35.03 4.81
N PRO A 36 2.36 -35.90 3.85
CA PRO A 36 1.13 -36.69 3.97
C PRO A 36 1.35 -37.81 4.99
N ILE A 37 0.51 -37.85 6.03
CA ILE A 37 0.45 -38.98 6.96
C ILE A 37 -0.80 -39.79 6.62
N ALA A 38 -0.60 -40.97 6.03
CA ALA A 38 -1.69 -41.88 5.68
C ALA A 38 -2.25 -42.58 6.95
N GLY A 39 -3.53 -42.36 7.22
CA GLY A 39 -4.32 -43.10 8.20
C GLY A 39 -5.25 -44.13 7.55
N LYS A 40 -6.04 -44.85 8.34
CA LYS A 40 -7.06 -45.77 7.83
C LYS A 40 -8.22 -44.96 7.23
N ASP A 41 -8.35 -44.98 5.90
CA ASP A 41 -9.36 -44.26 5.08
C ASP A 41 -9.27 -42.72 5.06
N VAL A 42 -8.20 -42.11 5.60
CA VAL A 42 -7.98 -40.65 5.59
C VAL A 42 -6.50 -40.30 5.46
N VAL A 43 -6.17 -39.23 4.74
CA VAL A 43 -4.84 -38.62 4.71
C VAL A 43 -4.88 -37.34 5.55
N ILE A 44 -4.00 -37.28 6.55
CA ILE A 44 -3.81 -36.08 7.38
C ILE A 44 -2.57 -35.37 6.87
N CYS A 45 -2.75 -34.17 6.34
CA CYS A 45 -1.64 -33.31 5.93
C CYS A 45 -1.05 -32.65 7.17
N LYS A 46 0.18 -33.03 7.55
CA LYS A 46 0.90 -32.35 8.63
C LYS A 46 1.73 -31.22 8.03
N TYR A 47 1.23 -30.01 8.20
CA TYR A 47 1.98 -28.80 7.90
C TYR A 47 2.85 -28.45 9.12
N PRO A 48 4.14 -28.10 8.93
CA PRO A 48 4.95 -27.54 10.01
C PRO A 48 4.37 -26.21 10.50
N SER A 49 4.87 -25.70 11.63
CA SER A 49 4.44 -24.38 12.12
C SER A 49 4.89 -23.30 11.14
N ASP A 50 3.97 -22.80 10.33
CA ASP A 50 4.26 -21.87 9.23
C ASP A 50 4.09 -20.42 9.70
N PRO A 51 5.18 -19.65 9.92
CA PRO A 51 5.08 -18.23 10.22
C PRO A 51 4.62 -17.41 9.01
N THR A 52 4.52 -18.01 7.82
CA THR A 52 4.17 -17.38 6.55
C THR A 52 2.81 -16.69 6.59
N VAL A 53 1.79 -17.30 7.23
CA VAL A 53 0.47 -16.67 7.37
C VAL A 53 0.55 -15.40 8.25
N LEU A 54 1.33 -15.45 9.34
CA LEU A 54 1.50 -14.30 10.21
C LEU A 54 2.30 -13.18 9.53
N LEU A 55 3.41 -13.51 8.87
CA LEU A 55 4.26 -12.57 8.14
C LEU A 55 3.52 -11.95 6.95
N GLY A 56 2.76 -12.76 6.20
CA GLY A 56 1.90 -12.29 5.11
C GLY A 56 0.72 -11.45 5.60
N GLY A 57 0.13 -11.79 6.75
CA GLY A 57 -0.89 -10.95 7.39
C GLY A 57 -0.32 -9.60 7.83
N LEU A 58 0.87 -9.61 8.45
CA LEU A 58 1.58 -8.39 8.84
C LEU A 58 1.90 -7.51 7.63
N SER A 59 2.39 -8.07 6.51
CA SER A 59 2.67 -7.27 5.31
C SER A 59 1.41 -6.58 4.76
N VAL A 60 0.27 -7.28 4.74
CA VAL A 60 -1.02 -6.67 4.36
C VAL A 60 -1.40 -5.50 5.28
N VAL A 61 -1.22 -5.64 6.59
CA VAL A 61 -1.50 -4.54 7.54
C VAL A 61 -0.63 -3.32 7.26
N PHE A 62 0.67 -3.53 7.01
CA PHE A 62 1.59 -2.43 6.68
C PHE A 62 1.27 -1.80 5.31
N LEU A 63 0.84 -2.58 4.32
CA LEU A 63 0.37 -2.08 3.02
C LEU A 63 -0.88 -1.20 3.18
N VAL A 64 -1.87 -1.65 3.96
CA VAL A 64 -3.08 -0.86 4.20
C VAL A 64 -2.74 0.44 4.93
N ALA A 65 -1.88 0.37 5.94
CA ALA A 65 -1.48 1.55 6.69
C ALA A 65 -0.66 2.54 5.86
N SER A 66 0.23 2.07 4.98
CA SER A 66 0.98 2.94 4.06
C SER A 66 0.05 3.62 3.05
N THR A 67 -0.93 2.89 2.53
CA THR A 67 -1.95 3.41 1.59
C THR A 67 -2.85 4.44 2.26
N VAL A 68 -3.37 4.15 3.45
CA VAL A 68 -4.23 5.07 4.22
C VAL A 68 -3.45 6.34 4.56
N THR A 69 -2.20 6.21 5.03
CA THR A 69 -1.36 7.37 5.33
C THR A 69 -1.02 8.15 4.06
N GLY A 70 -0.72 7.47 2.95
CA GLY A 70 -0.49 8.07 1.64
C GLY A 70 -1.70 8.88 1.17
N TYR A 71 -2.90 8.30 1.22
CA TYR A 71 -4.15 8.97 0.89
C TYR A 71 -4.41 10.19 1.79
N ILE A 72 -4.29 10.03 3.11
CA ILE A 72 -4.49 11.14 4.06
C ILE A 72 -3.47 12.26 3.80
N SER A 73 -2.22 11.92 3.49
CA SER A 73 -1.16 12.90 3.22
C SER A 73 -1.46 13.81 2.02
N LEU A 74 -2.29 13.37 1.08
CA LEU A 74 -2.74 14.16 -0.08
C LEU A 74 -3.80 15.21 0.26
N PHE A 75 -4.58 14.99 1.32
CA PHE A 75 -5.67 15.91 1.70
C PHE A 75 -5.45 16.58 3.06
N TYR A 76 -4.38 16.21 3.77
CA TYR A 76 -4.05 16.79 5.06
C TYR A 76 -3.75 18.30 4.93
N PRO A 77 -4.36 19.17 5.75
CA PRO A 77 -4.11 20.61 5.74
C PRO A 77 -2.75 20.91 6.37
N TYR A 78 -1.73 21.07 5.54
CA TYR A 78 -0.42 21.51 6.01
C TYR A 78 -0.42 23.01 6.26
N LYS A 79 0.16 23.45 7.38
CA LYS A 79 0.24 24.87 7.80
C LYS A 79 -1.11 25.59 7.90
N GLY A 80 -2.21 24.85 8.10
CA GLY A 80 -3.55 25.43 8.31
C GLY A 80 -4.26 25.91 7.04
N ARG A 81 -3.68 25.71 5.85
CA ARG A 81 -4.36 25.96 4.56
C ARG A 81 -4.63 24.62 3.86
N SER A 82 -5.89 24.32 3.59
CA SER A 82 -6.31 23.17 2.79
C SER A 82 -6.51 23.58 1.33
N ILE A 83 -6.18 22.70 0.39
CA ILE A 83 -6.42 22.95 -1.03
C ILE A 83 -7.74 22.31 -1.45
N PRO A 84 -8.58 23.01 -2.24
CA PRO A 84 -9.78 22.42 -2.80
C PRO A 84 -9.42 21.22 -3.68
N GLN A 85 -10.08 20.08 -3.45
CA GLN A 85 -9.78 18.84 -4.19
C GLN A 85 -9.91 19.04 -5.72
N SER A 86 -10.79 19.94 -6.16
CA SER A 86 -10.96 20.31 -7.57
C SER A 86 -9.68 20.83 -8.23
N ALA A 87 -8.84 21.59 -7.51
CA ALA A 87 -7.58 22.10 -8.05
C ALA A 87 -6.52 21.00 -8.21
N LEU A 88 -6.48 20.03 -7.27
CA LEU A 88 -5.57 18.88 -7.37
C LEU A 88 -5.94 17.94 -8.51
N PHE A 89 -7.24 17.66 -8.69
CA PHE A 89 -7.73 16.76 -9.75
C PHE A 89 -7.80 17.41 -11.14
N GLN A 90 -7.55 18.72 -11.26
CA GLN A 90 -7.43 19.39 -12.55
C GLN A 90 -6.16 18.97 -13.31
N SER A 91 -5.09 18.61 -12.58
CA SER A 91 -3.85 18.12 -13.18
C SER A 91 -3.98 16.65 -13.59
N THR A 92 -4.00 16.39 -14.90
CA THR A 92 -4.07 15.03 -15.48
C THR A 92 -2.94 14.13 -14.96
N THR A 93 -1.75 14.69 -14.75
CA THR A 93 -0.60 13.98 -14.19
C THR A 93 -0.89 13.45 -12.79
N PHE A 94 -1.40 14.30 -11.89
CA PHE A 94 -1.73 13.89 -10.52
C PHE A 94 -2.80 12.77 -10.51
N VAL A 95 -3.84 12.93 -11.33
CA VAL A 95 -4.91 11.92 -11.47
C VAL A 95 -4.36 10.58 -11.97
N ALA A 96 -3.46 10.59 -12.96
CA ALA A 96 -2.84 9.37 -13.48
C ALA A 96 -2.04 8.63 -12.39
N PHE A 97 -1.13 9.32 -11.69
CA PHE A 97 -0.33 8.72 -10.61
C PHE A 97 -1.19 8.19 -9.46
N PHE A 98 -2.25 8.93 -9.10
CA PHE A 98 -3.20 8.50 -8.07
C PHE A 98 -3.93 7.20 -8.43
N ASN A 99 -4.43 7.09 -9.67
CA ASN A 99 -5.10 5.86 -10.13
C ASN A 99 -4.14 4.68 -10.23
N ILE A 100 -2.91 4.90 -10.70
CA ILE A 100 -1.87 3.86 -10.76
C ILE A 100 -1.54 3.38 -9.34
N ALA A 101 -1.38 4.29 -8.37
CA ALA A 101 -1.11 3.94 -6.98
C ALA A 101 -2.24 3.06 -6.40
N LEU A 102 -3.51 3.40 -6.65
CA LEU A 102 -4.66 2.60 -6.22
C LEU A 102 -4.67 1.22 -6.88
N PHE A 103 -4.40 1.15 -8.19
CA PHE A 103 -4.38 -0.11 -8.92
C PHE A 103 -3.26 -1.04 -8.43
N LEU A 104 -2.05 -0.52 -8.26
CA LEU A 104 -0.91 -1.27 -7.72
C LEU A 104 -1.16 -1.73 -6.29
N THR A 105 -1.79 -0.89 -5.46
CA THR A 105 -2.19 -1.27 -4.10
C THR A 105 -3.18 -2.44 -4.13
N GLY A 106 -4.18 -2.40 -5.01
CA GLY A 106 -5.16 -3.47 -5.18
C GLY A 106 -4.53 -4.78 -5.66
N LEU A 107 -3.59 -4.70 -6.61
CA LEU A 107 -2.82 -5.87 -7.06
C LEU A 107 -1.94 -6.43 -5.93
N ALA A 108 -1.22 -5.58 -5.20
CA ALA A 108 -0.43 -6.00 -4.05
C ALA A 108 -1.29 -6.71 -3.00
N ALA A 109 -2.44 -6.13 -2.66
CA ALA A 109 -3.37 -6.73 -1.70
C ALA A 109 -3.89 -8.09 -2.20
N THR A 110 -4.23 -8.21 -3.48
CA THR A 110 -4.71 -9.48 -4.06
C THR A 110 -3.63 -10.56 -4.01
N PHE A 111 -2.39 -10.22 -4.40
CA PHE A 111 -1.26 -11.15 -4.43
C PHE A 111 -0.77 -11.54 -3.03
N LEU A 112 -1.01 -10.72 -1.99
CA LEU A 112 -0.70 -11.05 -0.60
C LEU A 112 -1.86 -11.79 0.11
N LEU A 113 -3.11 -11.38 -0.10
CA LEU A 113 -4.29 -11.98 0.53
C LEU A 113 -4.62 -13.36 -0.04
N TRP A 114 -4.49 -13.55 -1.35
CA TRP A 114 -4.81 -14.82 -1.98
C TRP A 114 -3.99 -16.01 -1.41
N PRO A 115 -2.64 -15.96 -1.39
CA PRO A 115 -1.85 -17.05 -0.82
C PRO A 115 -2.03 -17.20 0.69
N THR A 116 -2.20 -16.10 1.44
CA THR A 116 -2.40 -16.18 2.90
C THR A 116 -3.74 -16.83 3.26
N ILE A 117 -4.82 -16.50 2.55
CA ILE A 117 -6.14 -17.12 2.76
C ILE A 117 -6.11 -18.60 2.34
N THR A 118 -5.51 -18.93 1.20
CA THR A 118 -5.42 -20.33 0.75
C THR A 118 -4.58 -21.18 1.69
N GLU A 119 -3.45 -20.66 2.18
CA GLU A 119 -2.61 -21.34 3.19
C GLU A 119 -3.35 -21.52 4.52
N GLN A 120 -4.07 -20.50 5.00
CA GLN A 120 -4.92 -20.61 6.18
C GLN A 120 -6.04 -21.65 5.99
N LEU A 121 -6.64 -21.73 4.79
CA LEU A 121 -7.66 -22.71 4.47
C LEU A 121 -7.09 -24.14 4.49
N HIS A 122 -5.91 -24.35 3.90
CA HIS A 122 -5.22 -25.64 3.91
C HIS A 122 -4.85 -26.10 5.33
N LEU A 123 -4.41 -25.18 6.20
CA LEU A 123 -4.15 -25.47 7.60
C LEU A 123 -5.43 -25.84 8.37
N SER A 124 -6.55 -25.16 8.09
CA SER A 124 -7.84 -25.42 8.73
C SER A 124 -8.52 -26.71 8.26
N ARG A 125 -8.29 -27.12 7.00
CA ARG A 125 -8.87 -28.31 6.36
C ARG A 125 -7.78 -29.34 6.11
N ASN A 126 -7.21 -29.85 7.19
CA ASN A 126 -6.08 -30.79 7.16
C ASN A 126 -6.46 -32.27 6.93
N VAL A 127 -7.75 -32.64 7.02
CA VAL A 127 -8.24 -34.02 6.85
C VAL A 127 -8.87 -34.20 5.47
N HIS A 128 -8.26 -35.06 4.65
CA HIS A 128 -8.77 -35.42 3.33
C HIS A 128 -9.18 -36.89 3.32
N ARG A 129 -10.38 -37.20 2.78
CA ARG A 129 -10.90 -38.58 2.64
C ARG A 129 -10.38 -39.31 1.40
N ASN A 130 -9.56 -38.66 0.59
CA ASN A 130 -8.99 -39.23 -0.64
C ASN A 130 -7.53 -39.63 -0.41
N LEU A 131 -7.20 -40.90 -0.68
CA LEU A 131 -5.86 -41.46 -0.46
C LEU A 131 -4.79 -40.94 -1.43
N ASP A 132 -5.18 -40.44 -2.61
CA ASP A 132 -4.27 -39.88 -3.63
C ASP A 132 -4.06 -38.36 -3.51
N THR A 133 -4.46 -37.74 -2.39
CA THR A 133 -4.36 -36.28 -2.25
C THR A 133 -2.93 -35.89 -1.90
N ASP A 134 -2.21 -35.28 -2.85
CA ASP A 134 -1.02 -34.49 -2.52
C ASP A 134 -1.42 -33.38 -1.53
N CYS A 135 -0.55 -33.04 -0.59
CA CYS A 135 -0.75 -31.94 0.36
C CYS A 135 -0.13 -30.65 -0.20
N PRO A 136 -0.78 -29.89 -1.11
CA PRO A 136 -0.20 -28.69 -1.67
C PRO A 136 -0.07 -27.61 -0.59
N THR A 137 0.97 -26.81 -0.69
CA THR A 137 1.08 -25.52 -0.03
C THR A 137 0.77 -24.42 -1.07
N ALA A 138 0.52 -23.19 -0.61
CA ALA A 138 0.23 -22.06 -1.52
C ALA A 138 1.34 -21.90 -2.59
N LYS A 139 0.99 -21.38 -3.77
CA LYS A 139 1.95 -21.28 -4.89
C LYS A 139 3.14 -20.39 -4.52
N THR A 140 4.35 -20.89 -4.67
CA THR A 140 5.59 -20.13 -4.48
C THR A 140 5.71 -19.01 -5.52
N GLY A 141 6.31 -17.90 -5.12
CA GLY A 141 6.53 -16.68 -5.90
C GLY A 141 5.41 -15.64 -5.81
N LEU A 142 4.22 -16.00 -5.31
CA LEU A 142 3.08 -15.09 -5.28
C LEU A 142 3.18 -14.05 -4.16
N LEU A 143 3.68 -14.44 -2.97
CA LEU A 143 3.90 -13.50 -1.85
C LEU A 143 5.05 -12.54 -2.19
N GLY A 144 6.12 -13.05 -2.80
CA GLY A 144 7.22 -12.24 -3.31
C GLY A 144 6.75 -11.21 -4.34
N GLY A 145 5.93 -11.61 -5.31
CA GLY A 145 5.33 -10.69 -6.28
C GLY A 145 4.44 -9.62 -5.63
N GLY A 146 3.61 -10.01 -4.66
CA GLY A 146 2.80 -9.07 -3.88
C GLY A 146 3.64 -8.07 -3.07
N ALA A 147 4.78 -8.51 -2.54
CA ALA A 147 5.73 -7.65 -1.83
C ALA A 147 6.32 -6.58 -2.76
N PHE A 148 6.71 -6.95 -3.98
CA PHE A 148 7.20 -5.99 -4.98
C PHE A 148 6.12 -4.98 -5.37
N PHE A 149 4.90 -5.44 -5.66
CA PHE A 149 3.78 -4.52 -5.94
C PHE A 149 3.48 -3.60 -4.75
N SER A 150 3.65 -4.06 -3.51
CA SER A 150 3.50 -3.21 -2.32
C SER A 150 4.57 -2.12 -2.25
N LEU A 151 5.82 -2.44 -2.63
CA LEU A 151 6.90 -1.45 -2.68
C LEU A 151 6.61 -0.41 -3.76
N ASP A 152 6.25 -0.86 -4.96
CA ASP A 152 5.92 0.03 -6.07
C ASP A 152 4.73 0.94 -5.72
N ALA A 153 3.66 0.38 -5.16
CA ALA A 153 2.51 1.16 -4.69
C ALA A 153 2.94 2.27 -3.72
N SER A 154 3.82 1.96 -2.75
CA SER A 154 4.31 2.97 -1.80
C SER A 154 5.12 4.09 -2.48
N LEU A 155 5.92 3.76 -3.51
CA LEU A 155 6.66 4.74 -4.29
C LEU A 155 5.70 5.65 -5.09
N PHE A 156 4.67 5.07 -5.71
CA PHE A 156 3.65 5.84 -6.43
C PHE A 156 2.86 6.76 -5.49
N TRP A 157 2.56 6.34 -4.26
CA TRP A 157 1.98 7.21 -3.23
C TRP A 157 2.90 8.37 -2.85
N LEU A 158 4.21 8.15 -2.75
CA LEU A 158 5.19 9.21 -2.49
C LEU A 158 5.30 10.21 -3.65
N VAL A 159 5.30 9.72 -4.89
CA VAL A 159 5.30 10.58 -6.08
C VAL A 159 4.03 11.43 -6.12
N ALA A 160 2.87 10.84 -5.84
CA ALA A 160 1.60 11.58 -5.75
C ALA A 160 1.66 12.66 -4.65
N LEU A 161 2.24 12.36 -3.48
CA LEU A 161 2.43 13.34 -2.41
C LEU A 161 3.35 14.49 -2.84
N MET A 162 4.41 14.20 -3.57
CA MET A 162 5.34 15.23 -4.07
C MET A 162 4.70 16.10 -5.14
N LEU A 163 3.97 15.51 -6.09
CA LEU A 163 3.20 16.26 -7.10
C LEU A 163 2.13 17.13 -6.44
N ALA A 164 1.42 16.60 -5.44
CA ALA A 164 0.46 17.37 -4.68
C ALA A 164 1.15 18.54 -3.98
N ASN A 165 2.33 18.35 -3.38
CA ASN A 165 3.07 19.45 -2.75
C ASN A 165 3.42 20.57 -3.74
N ASN A 166 3.95 20.22 -4.92
CA ASN A 166 4.31 21.22 -5.92
C ASN A 166 3.06 21.98 -6.41
N ALA A 167 1.97 21.27 -6.69
CA ALA A 167 0.70 21.91 -7.03
C ALA A 167 0.16 22.81 -5.90
N ARG A 168 0.48 22.49 -4.63
CA ARG A 168 0.11 23.35 -3.50
C ARG A 168 0.91 24.65 -3.49
N GLU A 169 2.21 24.54 -3.69
CA GLU A 169 3.10 25.70 -3.72
C GLU A 169 2.74 26.63 -4.86
N ASP A 170 2.43 26.10 -6.04
CA ASP A 170 1.99 26.89 -7.19
C ASP A 170 0.64 27.59 -6.92
N TYR A 171 -0.35 26.87 -6.39
CA TYR A 171 -1.68 27.44 -6.10
C TYR A 171 -1.63 28.56 -5.06
N PHE A 172 -0.88 28.39 -3.97
CA PHE A 172 -0.74 29.43 -2.95
C PHE A 172 0.19 30.57 -3.38
N GLY A 173 1.22 30.28 -4.19
CA GLY A 173 2.09 31.30 -4.77
C GLY A 173 1.31 32.25 -5.67
N GLU A 174 0.43 31.71 -6.53
CA GLU A 174 -0.44 32.50 -7.41
C GLU A 174 -1.49 33.28 -6.60
N ALA A 175 -2.12 32.65 -5.60
CA ALA A 175 -3.10 33.32 -4.75
C ALA A 175 -2.50 34.49 -3.94
N ASP A 176 -1.33 34.30 -3.32
CA ASP A 176 -0.66 35.35 -2.56
C ASP A 176 -0.09 36.47 -3.47
N SER A 177 0.18 36.20 -4.76
CA SER A 177 0.52 37.23 -5.75
C SER A 177 -0.68 38.02 -6.25
N ASN A 178 -1.83 37.38 -6.47
CA ASN A 178 -3.06 38.07 -6.87
C ASN A 178 -3.59 38.97 -5.75
N ASP A 179 -3.53 38.52 -4.49
CA ASP A 179 -3.97 39.30 -3.33
C ASP A 179 -3.09 40.55 -3.09
N LYS A 180 -1.82 40.52 -3.56
CA LYS A 180 -0.92 41.69 -3.55
C LYS A 180 -1.06 42.57 -4.79
N GLY A 181 -1.48 42.03 -5.93
CA GLY A 181 -1.71 42.79 -7.17
C GLY A 181 -2.97 43.65 -7.08
N ASP A 182 -4.03 43.14 -6.45
CA ASP A 182 -5.29 43.88 -6.29
C ASP A 182 -5.21 45.02 -5.26
N ALA A 183 -4.17 45.05 -4.42
CA ALA A 183 -3.91 46.14 -3.49
C ALA A 183 -3.13 47.31 -4.11
N ASP A 184 -2.40 47.08 -5.22
CA ASP A 184 -1.57 48.11 -5.88
C ASP A 184 -2.31 48.76 -7.07
N GLU A 185 -3.32 48.08 -7.65
CA GLU A 185 -4.11 48.61 -8.77
C GLU A 185 -5.21 49.60 -8.32
N VAL A 186 -5.58 49.65 -7.03
CA VAL A 186 -6.64 50.56 -6.52
C VAL A 186 -6.09 51.91 -6.02
N LEU A 187 -4.77 52.10 -5.86
CA LEU A 187 -4.19 53.35 -5.33
C LEU A 187 -3.63 54.32 -6.41
N THR A 188 -3.84 54.06 -7.70
CA THR A 188 -3.31 54.92 -8.80
C THR A 188 -4.36 55.51 -9.74
N VAL A 189 -5.62 55.62 -9.29
CA VAL A 189 -6.63 56.45 -9.96
C VAL A 189 -7.21 57.43 -8.94
N ASP A 190 -6.59 58.61 -8.82
CA ASP A 190 -7.28 59.89 -9.02
C ASP A 190 -6.33 61.09 -8.83
N ILE A 191 -6.55 62.07 -9.71
CA ILE A 191 -5.80 63.31 -10.00
C ILE A 191 -6.02 64.38 -8.93
#